data_AF-A0A4U5NCV4-F1
#
_entry.id   AF-A0A4U5NCV4-F1
#
_cell.length_a   1.000
_cell.length_b   1.000
_cell.length_c   1.000
_cell.angle_alpha   90.00
_cell.angle_beta   90.00
_cell.angle_gamma   90.00
#
_symmetry.space_group_name_H-M   'P 1'
#
loop_
_entity.id
_entity.type
_entity.pdbx_description
1 polymer ?
#
loop_
_entity_poly.entity_id
_entity_poly.type
_entity_poly.pdbx_seq_one_letter_code
_entity_poly.pdbx_strand_id
1 'polypeptide(L)'
;MPGDKNLDHLGKPTWACSSVRSFTSISKYATYQAESFKHCLREEAEKLKNLPAPGKYLAAAASTSADGQPAPKRRRRANGSAANGVAEEPAICSQMPMKQIKFGTNVDLSDDKVYHAQLRELEKMPGFCRLTSPCNMLTHIGHTILGMNTVQLYMKVPGSRTPGHQENNCFASINVNIGPGDCEWFGVAYEYWPKIEDMCKKRNLDFLKGAWWPNYEDLINEGIPVYKFIQKPGDLVWVGGGCVHWVQANGWCNNIAWNVGPVTPKQMDMALFSHEWNKLNSYKSLVPMQHLCWELAKNMRFTQQKMYNSVKGTLIRSLSFTSHVVNWVKKAGKPLKMQLREKGEQAHYCCACEVEVFNILFVKAQERTERNHTTTTYVVYCAHCAQKANLEDFTVLQQYTFETLQSIFDSCQLQTTKTPMIC
;
A
#
# COMPACT_ATOMS: atom_id res chain seq x y z
N MET A 1 -17.65 9.40 7.69
CA MET A 1 -17.46 10.45 6.67
C MET A 1 -17.56 9.78 5.30
N PRO A 2 -18.17 10.42 4.29
CA PRO A 2 -18.10 9.94 2.90
C PRO A 2 -16.65 9.67 2.47
N GLY A 3 -16.41 8.66 1.64
CA GLY A 3 -15.07 8.26 1.21
C GLY A 3 -14.35 9.30 0.38
N ASP A 4 -15.07 10.19 -0.28
CA ASP A 4 -14.51 11.25 -1.12
C ASP A 4 -14.03 12.49 -0.37
N LYS A 5 -14.30 12.61 0.94
CA LYS A 5 -13.94 13.80 1.72
C LYS A 5 -12.90 13.48 2.79
N ASN A 6 -11.99 14.41 3.03
CA ASN A 6 -11.09 14.39 4.17
C ASN A 6 -10.97 15.81 4.73
N LEU A 7 -11.19 15.94 6.03
CA LEU A 7 -11.27 17.24 6.72
C LEU A 7 -10.21 17.32 7.81
N ASP A 8 -9.68 18.53 8.04
CA ASP A 8 -8.82 18.82 9.18
C ASP A 8 -9.62 18.96 10.48
N HIS A 9 -8.93 19.28 11.59
CA HIS A 9 -9.54 19.48 12.91
C HIS A 9 -10.49 20.71 12.97
N LEU A 10 -10.45 21.59 11.97
CA LEU A 10 -11.33 22.75 11.82
C LEU A 10 -12.49 22.47 10.84
N GLY A 11 -12.58 21.26 10.29
CA GLY A 11 -13.60 20.88 9.31
C GLY A 11 -13.31 21.34 7.88
N LYS A 12 -12.09 21.81 7.57
CA LYS A 12 -11.71 22.26 6.23
C LYS A 12 -11.15 21.10 5.41
N PRO A 13 -11.43 21.01 4.09
CA PRO A 13 -10.84 20.00 3.22
C PRO A 13 -9.30 20.00 3.26
N THR A 14 -8.71 18.82 3.40
CA THR A 14 -7.25 18.65 3.40
C THR A 14 -6.85 17.32 2.80
N TRP A 15 -5.66 17.26 2.20
CA TRP A 15 -5.06 16.00 1.77
C TRP A 15 -4.34 15.28 2.91
N ALA A 16 -3.99 15.96 4.01
CA ALA A 16 -3.31 15.31 5.12
C ALA A 16 -4.24 14.31 5.82
N CYS A 17 -3.87 13.03 5.84
CA CYS A 17 -4.66 11.98 6.48
C CYS A 17 -4.11 11.65 7.86
N SER A 18 -4.91 11.88 8.91
CA SER A 18 -4.51 11.51 10.27
C SER A 18 -4.62 9.99 10.47
N SER A 19 -3.51 9.34 10.79
CA SER A 19 -3.45 7.92 11.11
C SER A 19 -2.35 7.67 12.13
N VAL A 20 -2.72 7.25 13.35
CA VAL A 20 -1.78 7.06 14.46
C VAL A 20 -1.60 5.58 14.75
N ARG A 21 -0.35 5.13 14.76
CA ARG A 21 0.00 3.72 14.95
C ARG A 21 -0.07 3.32 16.44
N SER A 22 -0.68 2.17 16.70
CA SER A 22 -0.61 1.44 17.98
C SER A 22 -0.67 -0.07 17.71
N PHE A 23 -0.43 -0.90 18.72
CA PHE A 23 -0.43 -2.36 18.58
C PHE A 23 -1.46 -3.00 19.51
N THR A 24 -2.10 -4.07 19.04
CA THR A 24 -3.09 -4.86 19.79
C THR A 24 -3.08 -6.31 19.29
N SER A 25 -3.82 -7.20 19.94
CA SER A 25 -4.03 -8.58 19.46
C SER A 25 -5.26 -8.69 18.56
N ILE A 26 -5.29 -9.72 17.70
CA ILE A 26 -6.45 -10.05 16.84
C ILE A 26 -7.73 -10.19 17.69
N SER A 27 -7.65 -10.90 18.81
CA SER A 27 -8.79 -11.10 19.73
C SER A 27 -9.36 -9.77 20.24
N LYS A 28 -8.51 -8.87 20.74
CA LYS A 28 -8.94 -7.55 21.24
C LYS A 28 -9.54 -6.69 20.13
N TYR A 29 -8.96 -6.74 18.92
CA TYR A 29 -9.48 -5.99 17.80
C TYR A 29 -10.84 -6.55 17.30
N ALA A 30 -11.00 -7.87 17.28
CA ALA A 30 -12.26 -8.53 16.93
C ALA A 30 -13.39 -8.12 17.89
N THR A 31 -13.12 -8.06 19.20
CA THR A 31 -14.07 -7.53 20.18
C THR A 31 -14.49 -6.10 19.85
N TYR A 32 -13.53 -5.21 19.58
CA TYR A 32 -13.80 -3.83 19.18
C TYR A 32 -14.64 -3.75 17.88
N GLN A 33 -14.30 -4.55 16.85
CA GLN A 33 -15.02 -4.57 15.57
C GLN A 33 -16.48 -4.99 15.78
N ALA A 34 -16.72 -6.04 16.58
CA ALA A 34 -18.06 -6.53 16.89
C ALA A 34 -18.87 -5.56 17.76
N GLU A 35 -18.25 -4.93 18.75
CA GLU A 35 -18.89 -3.91 19.60
C GLU A 35 -19.26 -2.66 18.80
N SER A 36 -18.37 -2.23 17.90
CA SER A 36 -18.65 -1.12 16.98
C SER A 36 -19.87 -1.38 16.11
N PHE A 37 -20.04 -2.62 15.63
CA PHE A 37 -21.22 -3.02 14.85
C PHE A 37 -22.49 -2.99 15.69
N LYS A 38 -22.47 -3.60 16.88
CA LYS A 38 -23.60 -3.61 17.82
C LYS A 38 -24.03 -2.20 18.22
N HIS A 39 -23.07 -1.30 18.45
CA HIS A 39 -23.36 0.10 18.78
C HIS A 39 -24.12 0.80 17.65
N CYS A 40 -23.65 0.63 16.40
CA CYS A 40 -24.30 1.25 15.24
C CYS A 40 -25.73 0.74 15.05
N LEU A 41 -25.96 -0.57 15.21
CA LEU A 41 -27.30 -1.15 15.13
C LEU A 41 -28.26 -0.58 16.20
N ARG A 42 -27.76 -0.33 17.42
CA ARG A 42 -28.57 0.31 18.47
C ARG A 42 -28.91 1.76 18.13
N GLU A 43 -27.92 2.54 17.67
CA GLU A 43 -28.14 3.92 17.24
C GLU A 43 -29.15 4.02 16.09
N GLU A 44 -29.09 3.11 15.11
CA GLU A 44 -30.06 3.05 14.02
C GLU A 44 -31.46 2.63 14.49
N ALA A 45 -31.56 1.65 15.39
CA ALA A 45 -32.83 1.24 15.97
C ALA A 45 -33.48 2.36 16.80
N GLU A 46 -32.69 3.13 17.54
CA GLU A 46 -33.17 4.31 18.29
C GLU A 46 -33.63 5.44 17.37
N LYS A 47 -32.89 5.70 16.28
CA LYS A 47 -33.33 6.66 15.24
C LYS A 47 -34.66 6.26 14.62
N LEU A 48 -34.84 4.97 14.31
CA LEU A 48 -36.09 4.44 13.75
C LEU A 48 -37.26 4.57 14.74
N LYS A 49 -37.02 4.38 16.05
CA LYS A 49 -38.04 4.59 17.10
C LYS A 49 -38.44 6.06 17.27
N ASN A 50 -37.53 6.99 16.98
CA ASN A 50 -37.74 8.43 17.12
C ASN A 50 -38.31 9.09 15.85
N LEU A 51 -38.55 8.33 14.77
CA LEU A 51 -39.30 8.82 13.60
C LEU A 51 -40.79 8.91 13.95
N PRO A 52 -41.49 10.01 13.63
CA PRO A 52 -42.93 10.10 13.81
C PRO A 52 -43.62 9.03 12.97
N ALA A 53 -44.52 8.26 13.59
CA ALA A 53 -45.25 7.17 12.94
C ALA A 53 -45.93 7.66 11.63
N PRO A 54 -45.90 6.86 10.54
CA PRO A 54 -46.66 7.17 9.33
C PRO A 54 -48.15 6.97 9.62
N GLY A 55 -48.80 7.99 10.19
CA GLY A 55 -50.19 7.85 10.63
C GLY A 55 -50.86 9.09 11.22
N LYS A 56 -50.28 10.29 11.13
CA LYS A 56 -50.92 11.53 11.62
C LYS A 56 -51.02 12.66 10.58
N TYR A 57 -51.06 12.33 9.30
CA TYR A 57 -51.40 13.28 8.21
C TYR A 57 -52.61 12.85 7.37
N LEU A 58 -53.44 11.91 7.85
CA LEU A 58 -54.67 11.47 7.16
C LEU A 58 -55.96 11.68 7.97
N ALA A 59 -55.91 12.38 9.10
CA ALA A 59 -57.08 12.65 9.95
C ALA A 59 -57.50 14.14 9.98
N ALA A 60 -57.21 14.90 8.91
CA ALA A 60 -57.69 16.28 8.76
C ALA A 60 -58.36 16.55 7.40
N ALA A 61 -58.67 15.51 6.61
CA ALA A 61 -59.26 15.63 5.27
C ALA A 61 -60.59 14.85 5.12
N ALA A 62 -61.33 14.65 6.22
CA ALA A 62 -62.66 14.03 6.18
C ALA A 62 -63.60 14.65 7.22
N SER A 63 -63.95 15.92 7.04
CA SER A 63 -65.24 16.48 7.47
C SER A 63 -65.40 17.87 6.88
N THR A 64 -66.17 17.98 5.80
CA THR A 64 -66.98 19.17 5.48
C THR A 64 -67.81 18.88 4.24
N SER A 65 -69.08 18.55 4.48
CA SER A 65 -70.14 18.66 3.48
C SER A 65 -71.38 19.24 4.15
N ALA A 66 -72.00 20.20 3.46
CA ALA A 66 -73.31 20.84 3.65
C ALA A 66 -73.39 22.17 4.44
N ASP A 67 -73.45 23.24 3.65
CA ASP A 67 -74.44 24.35 3.62
C ASP A 67 -74.51 25.48 4.67
N GLY A 68 -74.45 26.71 4.15
CA GLY A 68 -74.97 27.94 4.77
C GLY A 68 -74.17 29.24 4.47
N GLN A 69 -74.57 30.02 3.45
CA GLN A 69 -74.07 31.38 3.18
C GLN A 69 -74.69 32.47 4.11
N PRO A 70 -74.48 33.80 3.91
CA PRO A 70 -73.24 34.57 4.09
C PRO A 70 -73.45 35.85 4.94
N ALA A 71 -72.40 36.46 5.53
CA ALA A 71 -72.34 37.92 5.77
C ALA A 71 -70.96 38.41 6.25
N PRO A 72 -70.60 39.70 6.00
CA PRO A 72 -69.22 40.14 5.82
C PRO A 72 -68.69 40.99 6.98
N LYS A 73 -67.36 41.17 7.09
CA LYS A 73 -66.72 42.49 7.28
C LYS A 73 -65.18 42.49 7.38
N ARG A 74 -64.62 43.43 6.61
CA ARG A 74 -63.44 44.29 6.81
C ARG A 74 -62.02 43.72 6.65
N ARG A 75 -61.55 43.88 5.40
CA ARG A 75 -60.39 44.75 5.02
C ARG A 75 -59.45 45.17 6.15
N ARG A 76 -58.19 44.75 6.04
CA ARG A 76 -57.06 45.70 6.05
C ARG A 76 -56.01 45.25 5.04
N ARG A 77 -55.69 46.17 4.13
CA ARG A 77 -54.75 46.07 3.01
C ARG A 77 -53.62 47.06 3.31
N ALA A 78 -52.42 46.73 2.80
CA ALA A 78 -51.21 47.54 2.59
C ALA A 78 -50.02 46.93 3.34
N ASN A 79 -48.82 46.76 2.78
CA ASN A 79 -48.21 46.86 1.44
C ASN A 79 -46.94 46.00 1.61
N GLY A 80 -46.53 45.13 0.69
CA GLY A 80 -45.95 45.50 -0.59
C GLY A 80 -44.46 45.83 -0.46
N SER A 81 -43.59 44.82 -0.49
CA SER A 81 -42.24 44.91 -1.10
C SER A 81 -41.68 43.50 -1.28
N ALA A 82 -41.57 43.10 -2.55
CA ALA A 82 -40.95 41.88 -3.00
C ALA A 82 -39.44 41.93 -2.80
N ALA A 83 -38.88 40.85 -2.25
CA ALA A 83 -37.49 40.45 -2.47
C ALA A 83 -37.45 38.92 -2.37
N ASN A 84 -37.21 38.27 -3.51
CA ASN A 84 -36.94 36.83 -3.57
C ASN A 84 -35.61 36.55 -2.88
N GLY A 85 -35.66 36.27 -1.58
CA GLY A 85 -34.58 35.63 -0.84
C GLY A 85 -34.90 34.14 -0.72
N VAL A 86 -34.18 33.31 -1.47
CA VAL A 86 -34.06 31.88 -1.12
C VAL A 86 -33.42 31.87 0.26
N ALA A 87 -34.15 31.37 1.26
CA ALA A 87 -33.63 31.23 2.60
C ALA A 87 -32.48 30.20 2.58
N GLU A 88 -31.25 30.71 2.54
CA GLU A 88 -30.10 29.95 3.03
C GLU A 88 -30.36 29.67 4.52
N GLU A 89 -30.57 28.39 4.85
CA GLU A 89 -30.45 27.97 6.23
C GLU A 89 -29.06 28.39 6.74
N PRO A 90 -28.96 29.03 7.92
CA PRO A 90 -27.69 29.43 8.45
C PRO A 90 -26.82 28.18 8.63
N ALA A 91 -25.62 28.22 8.06
CA ALA A 91 -24.57 27.26 8.29
C ALA A 91 -24.29 27.15 9.79
N ILE A 92 -25.01 26.25 10.46
CA ILE A 92 -24.60 25.71 11.74
C ILE A 92 -23.31 24.97 11.41
N CYS A 93 -22.19 25.63 11.72
CA CYS A 93 -20.88 25.01 11.85
C CYS A 93 -21.07 23.80 12.78
N SER A 94 -21.39 22.64 12.21
CA SER A 94 -21.62 21.42 12.97
C SER A 94 -20.27 20.92 13.41
N GLN A 95 -19.83 21.42 14.56
CA GLN A 95 -18.84 20.81 15.44
C GLN A 95 -19.37 19.45 15.91
N MET A 96 -19.61 18.51 14.99
CA MET A 96 -19.68 17.11 15.37
C MET A 96 -18.24 16.66 15.59
N PRO A 97 -17.83 16.27 16.82
CA PRO A 97 -16.50 15.73 17.03
C PRO A 97 -16.33 14.51 16.12
N MET A 98 -15.28 14.53 15.28
CA MET A 98 -14.99 13.41 14.40
C MET A 98 -14.81 12.14 15.24
N LYS A 99 -15.70 11.16 15.06
CA LYS A 99 -15.65 9.88 15.78
C LYS A 99 -14.33 9.18 15.46
N GLN A 100 -13.50 9.00 16.48
CA GLN A 100 -12.28 8.20 16.35
C GLN A 100 -12.63 6.75 16.08
N ILE A 101 -11.93 6.14 15.13
CA ILE A 101 -12.04 4.73 14.79
C ILE A 101 -10.66 4.08 14.87
N LYS A 102 -10.64 2.77 15.04
CA LYS A 102 -9.44 1.94 14.95
C LYS A 102 -9.53 1.08 13.70
N PHE A 103 -8.40 0.87 13.05
CA PHE A 103 -8.24 0.03 11.86
C PHE A 103 -7.16 -1.02 12.12
N GLY A 104 -7.53 -2.30 12.07
CA GLY A 104 -6.62 -3.43 12.16
C GLY A 104 -5.99 -3.67 10.81
N THR A 105 -4.74 -3.24 10.64
CA THR A 105 -4.03 -3.26 9.36
C THR A 105 -2.79 -4.14 9.43
N ASN A 106 -2.38 -4.70 8.29
CA ASN A 106 -1.14 -5.45 8.10
C ASN A 106 -0.97 -6.62 9.09
N VAL A 107 -2.04 -7.35 9.40
CA VAL A 107 -1.98 -8.57 10.22
C VAL A 107 -1.32 -9.67 9.40
N ASP A 108 -0.16 -10.14 9.84
CA ASP A 108 0.61 -11.14 9.10
C ASP A 108 0.00 -12.55 9.21
N LEU A 109 -0.24 -13.17 8.05
CA LEU A 109 -0.72 -14.55 7.93
C LEU A 109 0.36 -15.49 7.36
N SER A 110 1.65 -15.17 7.51
CA SER A 110 2.75 -15.93 6.92
C SER A 110 3.02 -17.31 7.56
N ASP A 111 2.60 -17.55 8.80
CA ASP A 111 2.85 -18.81 9.49
C ASP A 111 1.88 -19.90 9.03
N ASP A 112 2.35 -20.79 8.15
CA ASP A 112 1.58 -21.94 7.65
C ASP A 112 1.12 -22.89 8.76
N LYS A 113 1.84 -23.00 9.89
CA LYS A 113 1.38 -23.87 10.99
C LYS A 113 0.10 -23.35 11.65
N VAL A 114 -0.10 -22.03 11.61
CA VAL A 114 -1.25 -21.36 12.20
C VAL A 114 -2.37 -21.19 11.18
N TYR A 115 -2.01 -20.84 9.94
CA TYR A 115 -2.96 -20.43 8.89
C TYR A 115 -3.05 -21.42 7.72
N HIS A 116 -2.66 -22.69 7.93
CA HIS A 116 -2.61 -23.72 6.88
C HIS A 116 -3.88 -23.78 6.02
N ALA A 117 -5.05 -23.82 6.68
CA ALA A 117 -6.33 -23.92 5.99
C ALA A 117 -6.62 -22.67 5.13
N GLN A 118 -6.30 -21.49 5.64
CA GLN A 118 -6.50 -20.22 4.94
C GLN A 118 -5.55 -20.09 3.74
N LEU A 119 -4.27 -20.44 3.91
CA LEU A 119 -3.28 -20.37 2.83
C LEU A 119 -3.56 -21.38 1.72
N ARG A 120 -3.99 -22.60 2.08
CA ARG A 120 -4.38 -23.64 1.11
C ARG A 120 -5.58 -23.22 0.26
N GLU A 121 -6.52 -22.45 0.82
CA GLU A 121 -7.66 -21.94 0.06
C GLU A 121 -7.22 -21.02 -1.09
N LEU A 122 -6.15 -20.25 -0.89
CA LEU A 122 -5.61 -19.32 -1.90
C LEU A 122 -4.90 -20.05 -3.06
N GLU A 123 -4.51 -21.31 -2.88
CA GLU A 123 -3.94 -22.13 -3.97
C GLU A 123 -4.94 -22.39 -5.09
N LYS A 124 -6.25 -22.23 -4.83
CA LYS A 124 -7.31 -22.35 -5.83
C LYS A 124 -7.32 -21.19 -6.84
N MET A 125 -6.66 -20.07 -6.53
CA MET A 125 -6.57 -18.91 -7.42
C MET A 125 -5.89 -19.27 -8.76
N PRO A 126 -6.13 -18.51 -9.84
CA PRO A 126 -5.32 -18.61 -11.06
C PRO A 126 -3.84 -18.34 -10.79
N GLY A 127 -2.95 -18.94 -11.60
CA GLY A 127 -1.50 -18.88 -11.39
C GLY A 127 -0.91 -17.47 -11.26
N PHE A 128 -1.45 -16.49 -11.98
CA PHE A 128 -0.99 -15.09 -11.94
C PHE A 128 -1.42 -14.32 -10.68
N CYS A 129 -2.35 -14.87 -9.90
CA CYS A 129 -2.81 -14.31 -8.62
C CYS A 129 -2.18 -15.00 -7.40
N ARG A 130 -1.51 -16.14 -7.54
CA ARG A 130 -0.97 -16.91 -6.41
C ARG A 130 0.28 -16.27 -5.81
N LEU A 131 0.46 -16.47 -4.50
CA LEU A 131 1.69 -16.11 -3.77
C LEU A 131 2.94 -16.74 -4.40
N THR A 132 2.84 -18.05 -4.67
CA THR A 132 3.92 -18.86 -5.25
C THR A 132 3.51 -19.34 -6.64
N SER A 133 4.21 -18.85 -7.67
CA SER A 133 3.93 -19.20 -9.06
C SER A 133 5.14 -18.95 -9.94
N PRO A 134 5.43 -19.79 -10.96
CA PRO A 134 6.53 -19.54 -11.90
C PRO A 134 6.42 -18.20 -12.64
N CYS A 135 5.20 -17.68 -12.80
CA CYS A 135 4.91 -16.39 -13.45
C CYS A 135 4.88 -15.19 -12.48
N ASN A 136 5.29 -15.38 -11.22
CA ASN A 136 5.43 -14.33 -10.23
C ASN A 136 6.91 -14.11 -9.89
N MET A 137 7.47 -12.95 -10.25
CA MET A 137 8.86 -12.57 -9.92
C MET A 137 9.16 -12.68 -8.42
N LEU A 138 8.20 -12.36 -7.54
CA LEU A 138 8.40 -12.41 -6.09
C LEU A 138 8.61 -13.84 -5.56
N THR A 139 8.19 -14.87 -6.31
CA THR A 139 8.48 -16.28 -6.00
C THR A 139 9.98 -16.59 -6.09
N HIS A 140 10.70 -15.89 -6.98
CA HIS A 140 12.11 -16.17 -7.25
C HIS A 140 13.06 -15.51 -6.25
N ILE A 141 12.57 -14.68 -5.33
CA ILE A 141 13.45 -13.89 -4.45
C ILE A 141 14.19 -14.72 -3.39
N GLY A 142 13.70 -15.93 -3.11
CA GLY A 142 14.35 -16.89 -2.23
C GLY A 142 14.19 -16.62 -0.73
N HIS A 143 13.44 -15.59 -0.32
CA HIS A 143 13.15 -15.28 1.09
C HIS A 143 11.81 -14.55 1.25
N THR A 144 11.34 -14.46 2.48
CA THR A 144 10.07 -13.81 2.82
C THR A 144 10.18 -12.28 2.82
N ILE A 145 9.24 -11.61 2.15
CA ILE A 145 8.93 -10.19 2.29
C ILE A 145 7.48 -10.09 2.77
N LEU A 146 7.33 -9.80 4.07
CA LEU A 146 6.02 -9.78 4.72
C LEU A 146 5.07 -8.80 4.03
N GLY A 147 3.87 -9.29 3.70
CA GLY A 147 2.82 -8.53 3.00
C GLY A 147 2.99 -8.40 1.50
N MET A 148 4.15 -8.78 0.95
CA MET A 148 4.34 -8.85 -0.50
C MET A 148 4.21 -10.28 -1.00
N ASN A 149 5.11 -11.18 -0.58
CA ASN A 149 5.02 -12.60 -0.92
C ASN A 149 4.42 -13.46 0.21
N THR A 150 3.83 -12.81 1.21
CA THR A 150 2.94 -13.40 2.22
C THR A 150 1.65 -12.61 2.30
N VAL A 151 0.61 -13.23 2.84
CA VAL A 151 -0.72 -12.60 2.96
C VAL A 151 -0.76 -11.69 4.17
N GLN A 152 -1.35 -10.51 3.98
CA GLN A 152 -1.79 -9.63 5.06
C GLN A 152 -3.31 -9.58 5.16
N LEU A 153 -3.81 -9.64 6.38
CA LEU A 153 -5.21 -9.42 6.74
C LEU A 153 -5.44 -8.00 7.23
N TYR A 154 -6.58 -7.45 6.84
CA TYR A 154 -7.09 -6.15 7.22
C TYR A 154 -8.47 -6.35 7.83
N MET A 155 -8.69 -5.86 9.05
CA MET A 155 -9.96 -5.94 9.76
C MET A 155 -10.53 -4.53 9.92
N LYS A 156 -11.67 -4.26 9.28
CA LYS A 156 -12.17 -2.90 9.05
C LYS A 156 -13.50 -2.64 9.72
N VAL A 157 -13.69 -1.39 10.11
CA VAL A 157 -14.99 -0.78 10.45
C VAL A 157 -15.28 0.33 9.43
N PRO A 158 -16.54 0.80 9.28
CA PRO A 158 -16.86 1.90 8.39
C PRO A 158 -15.96 3.12 8.61
N GLY A 159 -15.38 3.63 7.52
CA GLY A 159 -14.42 4.74 7.55
C GLY A 159 -12.96 4.33 7.72
N SER A 160 -12.63 3.05 7.91
CA SER A 160 -11.23 2.59 7.93
C SER A 160 -10.57 2.87 6.58
N ARG A 161 -9.43 3.58 6.58
CA ARG A 161 -8.75 4.07 5.38
C ARG A 161 -7.34 3.50 5.23
N THR A 162 -7.03 3.06 4.02
CA THR A 162 -5.65 2.95 3.53
C THR A 162 -5.39 4.18 2.65
N PRO A 163 -4.49 5.09 3.06
CA PRO A 163 -4.24 6.34 2.34
C PRO A 163 -3.60 6.11 0.96
N GLY A 164 -3.47 7.19 0.20
CA GLY A 164 -2.85 7.20 -1.13
C GLY A 164 -1.42 6.68 -1.10
N HIS A 165 -1.14 5.74 -1.99
CA HIS A 165 0.19 5.16 -2.16
C HIS A 165 0.32 4.48 -3.53
N GLN A 166 1.56 4.14 -3.89
CA GLN A 166 1.88 3.06 -4.82
C GLN A 166 2.36 1.86 -4.02
N GLU A 167 2.14 0.67 -4.54
CA GLU A 167 2.71 -0.55 -3.96
C GLU A 167 4.24 -0.50 -3.93
N ASN A 168 4.85 -1.22 -2.98
CA ASN A 168 6.30 -1.25 -2.83
C ASN A 168 6.97 -1.71 -4.13
N ASN A 169 7.96 -0.93 -4.59
CA ASN A 169 8.64 -1.14 -5.87
C ASN A 169 7.68 -1.27 -7.06
N CYS A 170 6.50 -0.63 -7.01
CA CYS A 170 5.48 -0.65 -8.06
C CYS A 170 5.02 -2.06 -8.47
N PHE A 171 5.11 -3.06 -7.59
CA PHE A 171 4.56 -4.40 -7.86
C PHE A 171 3.03 -4.35 -7.97
N ALA A 172 2.44 -5.29 -8.71
CA ALA A 172 1.00 -5.44 -8.72
C ALA A 172 0.50 -5.98 -7.36
N SER A 173 -0.77 -5.76 -7.07
CA SER A 173 -1.40 -6.17 -5.81
C SER A 173 -2.71 -6.90 -6.06
N ILE A 174 -2.95 -7.92 -5.25
CA ILE A 174 -4.21 -8.66 -5.17
C ILE A 174 -4.88 -8.26 -3.88
N ASN A 175 -6.17 -7.89 -3.95
CA ASN A 175 -6.98 -7.69 -2.76
C ASN A 175 -8.31 -8.44 -2.90
N VAL A 176 -8.69 -9.21 -1.88
CA VAL A 176 -9.99 -9.88 -1.81
C VAL A 176 -10.76 -9.33 -0.63
N ASN A 177 -12.00 -8.88 -0.87
CA ASN A 177 -12.90 -8.49 0.21
C ASN A 177 -13.61 -9.73 0.74
N ILE A 178 -13.39 -10.03 2.03
CA ILE A 178 -14.05 -11.15 2.73
C ILE A 178 -15.49 -10.79 3.10
N GLY A 179 -15.79 -9.50 3.24
CA GLY A 179 -17.10 -9.00 3.67
C GLY A 179 -17.31 -9.02 5.19
N PRO A 180 -18.55 -8.80 5.66
CA PRO A 180 -19.78 -8.64 4.86
C PRO A 180 -19.97 -7.26 4.22
N GLY A 181 -19.25 -6.24 4.69
CA GLY A 181 -19.33 -4.88 4.16
C GLY A 181 -18.54 -4.66 2.88
N ASP A 182 -18.85 -3.56 2.20
CA ASP A 182 -18.17 -3.15 0.96
C ASP A 182 -16.93 -2.28 1.25
N CYS A 183 -16.00 -2.25 0.29
CA CYS A 183 -14.92 -1.27 0.22
C CYS A 183 -15.12 -0.34 -0.99
N GLU A 184 -14.84 0.94 -0.81
CA GLU A 184 -14.75 1.91 -1.90
C GLU A 184 -13.29 2.14 -2.28
N TRP A 185 -13.01 2.00 -3.58
CA TRP A 185 -11.69 2.11 -4.16
C TRP A 185 -11.59 3.33 -5.04
N PHE A 186 -10.41 3.94 -5.01
CA PHE A 186 -10.00 5.01 -5.89
C PHE A 186 -8.64 4.67 -6.48
N GLY A 187 -8.48 4.86 -7.78
CA GLY A 187 -7.24 4.54 -8.49
C GLY A 187 -6.92 5.52 -9.59
N VAL A 188 -5.63 5.76 -9.80
CA VAL A 188 -5.09 6.57 -10.88
C VAL A 188 -3.99 5.78 -11.58
N ALA A 189 -4.00 5.81 -12.91
CA ALA A 189 -3.02 5.13 -13.73
C ALA A 189 -1.58 5.60 -13.42
N TYR A 190 -0.62 4.68 -13.57
CA TYR A 190 0.80 4.90 -13.23
C TYR A 190 1.34 6.19 -13.84
N GLU A 191 0.98 6.50 -15.08
CA GLU A 191 1.51 7.62 -15.85
C GLU A 191 1.30 9.00 -15.18
N TYR A 192 0.37 9.12 -14.23
CA TYR A 192 0.09 10.36 -13.51
C TYR A 192 0.77 10.49 -12.14
N TRP A 193 1.49 9.46 -11.67
CA TRP A 193 2.15 9.50 -10.36
C TRP A 193 3.06 10.72 -10.16
N PRO A 194 3.83 11.22 -11.16
CA PRO A 194 4.68 12.40 -10.97
C PRO A 194 3.85 13.67 -10.71
N LYS A 195 2.70 13.79 -11.38
CA LYS A 195 1.82 14.94 -11.18
C LYS A 195 1.18 14.92 -9.79
N ILE A 196 0.79 13.73 -9.30
CA ILE A 196 0.28 13.56 -7.93
C ILE A 196 1.39 13.86 -6.90
N GLU A 197 2.62 13.43 -7.17
CA GLU A 197 3.78 13.74 -6.34
C GLU A 197 3.97 15.26 -6.19
N ASP A 198 3.91 16.01 -7.30
CA ASP A 198 3.98 17.48 -7.29
C ASP A 198 2.81 18.11 -6.52
N MET A 199 1.61 17.54 -6.63
CA MET A 199 0.45 17.99 -5.86
C MET A 199 0.61 17.75 -4.35
N CYS A 200 1.25 16.65 -3.95
CA CYS A 200 1.63 16.39 -2.56
C CYS A 200 2.69 17.39 -2.08
N LYS A 201 3.76 17.62 -2.86
CA LYS A 201 4.81 18.60 -2.54
C LYS A 201 4.26 20.02 -2.33
N LYS A 202 3.37 20.48 -3.22
CA LYS A 202 2.68 21.79 -3.11
C LYS A 202 1.87 21.92 -1.81
N ARG A 203 1.45 20.80 -1.22
CA ARG A 203 0.70 20.72 0.05
C ARG A 203 1.59 20.36 1.25
N ASN A 204 2.92 20.37 1.08
CA ASN A 204 3.89 19.96 2.10
C ASN A 204 3.66 18.53 2.62
N LEU A 205 3.31 17.62 1.70
CA LEU A 205 3.13 16.20 1.96
C LEU A 205 4.20 15.40 1.22
N ASP A 206 4.76 14.40 1.90
CA ASP A 206 5.69 13.45 1.28
C ASP A 206 4.89 12.36 0.56
N PHE A 207 5.13 12.19 -0.75
CA PHE A 207 4.41 11.20 -1.57
C PHE A 207 4.71 9.76 -1.15
N LEU A 208 5.95 9.44 -0.76
CA LEU A 208 6.39 8.09 -0.42
C LEU A 208 6.15 7.74 1.06
N LYS A 209 6.38 8.70 1.96
CA LYS A 209 6.39 8.49 3.43
C LYS A 209 5.15 9.05 4.12
N GLY A 210 4.42 9.94 3.47
CA GLY A 210 3.28 10.63 4.05
C GLY A 210 2.00 9.81 4.02
N ALA A 211 1.09 10.12 4.94
CA ALA A 211 -0.29 9.65 4.87
C ALA A 211 -1.16 10.74 4.24
N TRP A 212 -1.62 10.51 3.02
CA TRP A 212 -2.39 11.50 2.27
C TRP A 212 -3.67 10.90 1.67
N TRP A 213 -4.74 11.68 1.63
CA TRP A 213 -6.06 11.31 1.10
C TRP A 213 -6.49 12.33 0.05
N PRO A 214 -6.31 12.06 -1.25
CA PRO A 214 -6.63 13.02 -2.29
C PRO A 214 -8.12 13.37 -2.28
N ASN A 215 -8.44 14.66 -2.46
CA ASN A 215 -9.73 15.03 -3.02
C ASN A 215 -9.70 14.69 -4.52
N TYR A 216 -10.57 13.78 -4.97
CA TYR A 216 -10.56 13.36 -6.36
C TYR A 216 -11.00 14.50 -7.32
N GLU A 217 -11.73 15.51 -6.84
CA GLU A 217 -12.07 16.70 -7.63
C GLU A 217 -10.83 17.52 -7.96
N ASP A 218 -9.88 17.66 -7.02
CA ASP A 218 -8.59 18.32 -7.27
C ASP A 218 -7.82 17.60 -8.40
N LEU A 219 -7.91 16.27 -8.46
CA LEU A 219 -7.29 15.46 -9.51
C LEU A 219 -7.96 15.68 -10.87
N ILE A 220 -9.30 15.68 -10.92
CA ILE A 220 -10.06 15.93 -12.15
C ILE A 220 -9.80 17.34 -12.67
N ASN A 221 -9.75 18.35 -11.80
CA ASN A 221 -9.43 19.73 -12.16
C ASN A 221 -8.02 19.88 -12.75
N GLU A 222 -7.10 19.00 -12.34
CA GLU A 222 -5.77 18.87 -12.90
C GLU A 222 -5.72 17.96 -14.14
N GLY A 223 -6.86 17.53 -14.68
CA GLY A 223 -6.92 16.66 -15.86
C GLY A 223 -6.43 15.23 -15.60
N ILE A 224 -6.44 14.77 -14.35
CA ILE A 224 -6.05 13.42 -13.94
C ILE A 224 -7.31 12.55 -13.83
N PRO A 225 -7.48 11.51 -14.67
CA PRO A 225 -8.61 10.59 -14.57
C PRO A 225 -8.54 9.76 -13.29
N VAL A 226 -9.70 9.58 -12.64
CA VAL A 226 -9.83 8.77 -11.42
C VAL A 226 -10.82 7.64 -11.66
N TYR A 227 -10.37 6.41 -11.41
CA TYR A 227 -11.25 5.24 -11.32
C TYR A 227 -11.84 5.19 -9.92
N LYS A 228 -13.17 5.11 -9.82
CA LYS A 228 -13.89 4.99 -8.55
C LYS A 228 -14.88 3.83 -8.64
N PHE A 229 -14.81 2.87 -7.72
CA PHE A 229 -15.70 1.72 -7.74
C PHE A 229 -15.88 1.09 -6.35
N ILE A 230 -16.87 0.22 -6.23
CA ILE A 230 -17.17 -0.55 -5.02
C ILE A 230 -16.71 -1.99 -5.20
N GLN A 231 -15.98 -2.51 -4.22
CA GLN A 231 -15.61 -3.91 -4.09
C GLN A 231 -16.52 -4.58 -3.06
N LYS A 232 -17.39 -5.48 -3.53
CA LYS A 232 -18.32 -6.25 -2.70
C LYS A 232 -17.64 -7.48 -2.09
N PRO A 233 -18.25 -8.15 -1.10
CA PRO A 233 -17.75 -9.43 -0.60
C PRO A 233 -17.58 -10.45 -1.71
N GLY A 234 -16.41 -11.11 -1.75
CA GLY A 234 -16.02 -12.06 -2.79
C GLY A 234 -15.35 -11.44 -4.01
N ASP A 235 -15.46 -10.13 -4.22
CA ASP A 235 -14.78 -9.45 -5.33
C ASP A 235 -13.26 -9.41 -5.09
N LEU A 236 -12.51 -9.72 -6.15
CA LEU A 236 -11.07 -9.55 -6.22
C LEU A 236 -10.74 -8.28 -7.00
N VAL A 237 -9.88 -7.43 -6.42
CA VAL A 237 -9.30 -6.27 -7.06
C VAL A 237 -7.86 -6.59 -7.46
N TRP A 238 -7.58 -6.47 -8.75
CA TRP A 238 -6.23 -6.45 -9.30
C TRP A 238 -5.75 -5.01 -9.43
N VAL A 239 -4.75 -4.62 -8.64
CA VAL A 239 -4.09 -3.33 -8.77
C VAL A 239 -2.88 -3.51 -9.68
N GLY A 240 -2.93 -2.92 -10.87
CA GLY A 240 -1.82 -2.96 -11.81
C GLY A 240 -0.56 -2.31 -11.24
N GLY A 241 0.62 -2.80 -11.65
CA GLY A 241 1.90 -2.26 -11.17
C GLY A 241 1.97 -0.74 -11.33
N GLY A 242 2.40 -0.07 -10.27
CA GLY A 242 2.54 1.40 -10.22
C GLY A 242 1.25 2.20 -10.14
N CYS A 243 0.06 1.57 -10.10
CA CYS A 243 -1.19 2.29 -9.89
C CYS A 243 -1.17 3.03 -8.55
N VAL A 244 -1.43 4.34 -8.57
CA VAL A 244 -1.67 5.13 -7.36
C VAL A 244 -3.08 4.84 -6.89
N HIS A 245 -3.28 4.47 -5.62
CA HIS A 245 -4.62 4.12 -5.14
C HIS A 245 -4.79 4.37 -3.64
N TRP A 246 -6.06 4.50 -3.23
CA TRP A 246 -6.48 4.63 -1.84
C TRP A 246 -7.84 3.98 -1.64
N VAL A 247 -8.14 3.55 -0.41
CA VAL A 247 -9.28 2.66 -0.12
C VAL A 247 -9.94 3.05 1.19
N GLN A 248 -11.28 3.04 1.21
CA GLN A 248 -12.07 3.17 2.44
C GLN A 248 -13.02 1.98 2.60
N ALA A 249 -13.19 1.46 3.81
CA ALA A 249 -14.30 0.56 4.11
C ALA A 249 -15.61 1.35 4.28
N ASN A 250 -16.65 0.94 3.54
CA ASN A 250 -18.00 1.49 3.72
C ASN A 250 -18.79 0.72 4.78
N GLY A 251 -18.46 -0.56 4.99
CA GLY A 251 -19.05 -1.42 6.01
C GLY A 251 -18.04 -2.03 6.98
N TRP A 252 -18.50 -2.94 7.84
CA TRP A 252 -17.63 -3.83 8.58
C TRP A 252 -17.22 -4.97 7.66
N CYS A 253 -15.93 -5.08 7.37
CA CYS A 253 -15.41 -6.14 6.51
C CYS A 253 -14.00 -6.51 6.90
N ASN A 254 -13.55 -7.65 6.39
CA ASN A 254 -12.14 -7.97 6.36
C ASN A 254 -11.67 -7.99 4.90
N ASN A 255 -10.40 -7.70 4.66
CA ASN A 255 -9.76 -7.92 3.37
C ASN A 255 -8.47 -8.72 3.59
N ILE A 256 -8.11 -9.51 2.59
CA ILE A 256 -6.77 -10.09 2.49
C ILE A 256 -6.07 -9.51 1.26
N ALA A 257 -4.76 -9.28 1.35
CA ALA A 257 -3.97 -8.78 0.24
C ALA A 257 -2.54 -9.30 0.25
N TRP A 258 -1.94 -9.33 -0.94
CA TRP A 258 -0.52 -9.63 -1.18
C TRP A 258 -0.12 -9.04 -2.54
N ASN A 259 1.18 -9.00 -2.81
CA ASN A 259 1.71 -8.55 -4.09
C ASN A 259 2.05 -9.71 -5.02
N VAL A 260 2.00 -9.42 -6.31
CA VAL A 260 2.50 -10.29 -7.37
C VAL A 260 3.32 -9.47 -8.35
N GLY A 261 4.34 -10.10 -8.94
CA GLY A 261 5.17 -9.49 -9.97
C GLY A 261 5.02 -10.22 -11.29
N PRO A 262 4.05 -9.87 -12.15
CA PRO A 262 3.95 -10.43 -13.48
C PRO A 262 5.27 -10.34 -14.23
N VAL A 263 5.69 -11.41 -14.89
CA VAL A 263 6.96 -11.47 -15.64
C VAL A 263 6.79 -10.76 -16.99
N THR A 264 6.68 -9.43 -16.92
CA THR A 264 6.50 -8.57 -18.09
C THR A 264 7.52 -7.43 -18.09
N PRO A 265 7.94 -6.94 -19.27
CA PRO A 265 8.82 -5.78 -19.37
C PRO A 265 8.28 -4.56 -18.60
N LYS A 266 6.97 -4.25 -18.73
CA LYS A 266 6.36 -3.11 -18.05
C LYS A 266 6.50 -3.20 -16.54
N GLN A 267 6.21 -4.37 -15.94
CA GLN A 267 6.34 -4.57 -14.50
C GLN A 267 7.80 -4.45 -14.03
N MET A 268 8.76 -5.02 -14.77
CA MET A 268 10.18 -4.95 -14.43
C MET A 268 10.71 -3.51 -14.54
N ASP A 269 10.36 -2.79 -15.60
CA ASP A 269 10.81 -1.41 -15.82
C ASP A 269 10.29 -0.48 -14.71
N MET A 270 9.01 -0.59 -14.33
CA MET A 270 8.45 0.17 -13.21
C MET A 270 9.13 -0.16 -11.88
N ALA A 271 9.44 -1.44 -11.63
CA ALA A 271 10.08 -1.87 -10.38
C ALA A 271 11.53 -1.41 -10.26
N LEU A 272 12.30 -1.48 -11.35
CA LEU A 272 13.67 -0.97 -11.41
C LEU A 272 13.69 0.57 -11.27
N PHE A 273 12.79 1.27 -11.97
CA PHE A 273 12.67 2.72 -11.84
C PHE A 273 12.34 3.12 -10.39
N SER A 274 11.33 2.48 -9.79
CA SER A 274 10.95 2.73 -8.41
C SER A 274 12.10 2.44 -7.44
N HIS A 275 12.90 1.40 -7.67
CA HIS A 275 14.06 1.09 -6.85
C HIS A 275 15.13 2.19 -6.88
N GLU A 276 15.45 2.74 -8.06
CA GLU A 276 16.40 3.86 -8.17
C GLU A 276 15.82 5.17 -7.64
N TRP A 277 14.53 5.43 -7.87
CA TRP A 277 13.82 6.57 -7.31
C TRP A 277 13.81 6.56 -5.78
N ASN A 278 13.59 5.39 -5.19
CA ASN A 278 13.62 5.18 -3.75
C ASN A 278 15.01 5.50 -3.16
N LYS A 279 16.10 5.08 -3.82
CA LYS A 279 17.46 5.43 -3.41
C LYS A 279 17.67 6.95 -3.38
N LEU A 280 17.23 7.65 -4.42
CA LEU A 280 17.35 9.11 -4.51
C LEU A 280 16.60 9.82 -3.36
N ASN A 281 15.46 9.27 -2.94
CA ASN A 281 14.61 9.84 -1.90
C ASN A 281 14.87 9.28 -0.49
N SER A 282 15.97 8.54 -0.29
CA SER A 282 16.27 7.87 0.99
C SER A 282 15.06 7.10 1.53
N TYR A 283 14.46 6.29 0.67
CA TYR A 283 13.35 5.41 0.96
C TYR A 283 13.80 3.97 0.73
N LYS A 284 13.56 3.09 1.70
CA LYS A 284 13.93 1.68 1.58
C LYS A 284 13.07 0.99 0.53
N SER A 285 13.70 0.39 -0.47
CA SER A 285 13.03 -0.58 -1.33
C SER A 285 12.82 -1.87 -0.55
N LEU A 286 11.59 -2.36 -0.43
CA LEU A 286 11.33 -3.66 0.21
C LEU A 286 11.77 -4.81 -0.69
N VAL A 287 11.64 -4.64 -2.01
CA VAL A 287 12.11 -5.62 -2.98
C VAL A 287 13.58 -5.30 -3.34
N PRO A 288 14.52 -6.18 -2.99
CA PRO A 288 15.93 -6.06 -3.36
C PRO A 288 16.09 -6.36 -4.86
N MET A 289 15.89 -5.34 -5.70
CA MET A 289 15.82 -5.51 -7.15
C MET A 289 17.12 -6.04 -7.76
N GLN A 290 18.28 -5.74 -7.19
CA GLN A 290 19.55 -6.27 -7.68
C GLN A 290 19.63 -7.78 -7.41
N HIS A 291 19.37 -8.21 -6.17
CA HIS A 291 19.26 -9.63 -5.78
C HIS A 291 18.20 -10.36 -6.62
N LEU A 292 17.01 -9.78 -6.78
CA LEU A 292 15.95 -10.35 -7.59
C LEU A 292 16.40 -10.56 -9.04
N CYS A 293 17.11 -9.60 -9.66
CA CYS A 293 17.62 -9.78 -11.02
C CYS A 293 18.61 -10.95 -11.13
N TRP A 294 19.47 -11.16 -10.12
CA TRP A 294 20.37 -12.32 -10.07
C TRP A 294 19.61 -13.64 -9.94
N GLU A 295 18.59 -13.70 -9.09
CA GLU A 295 17.76 -14.90 -8.96
C GLU A 295 16.92 -15.17 -10.22
N LEU A 296 16.36 -14.15 -10.87
CA LEU A 296 15.67 -14.31 -12.14
C LEU A 296 16.62 -14.83 -13.23
N ALA A 297 17.85 -14.32 -13.28
CA ALA A 297 18.87 -14.79 -14.23
C ALA A 297 19.25 -16.26 -14.03
N LYS A 298 19.21 -16.74 -12.77
CA LYS A 298 19.49 -18.13 -12.41
C LYS A 298 18.29 -19.05 -12.67
N ASN A 299 17.08 -18.61 -12.37
CA ASN A 299 15.90 -19.47 -12.26
C ASN A 299 14.99 -19.40 -13.50
N MET A 300 15.16 -18.41 -14.39
CA MET A 300 14.25 -18.17 -15.50
C MET A 300 14.93 -18.17 -16.87
N ARG A 301 14.15 -18.54 -17.88
CA ARG A 301 14.49 -18.40 -19.29
C ARG A 301 13.79 -17.16 -19.85
N PHE A 302 14.52 -16.30 -20.55
CA PHE A 302 13.96 -15.08 -21.11
C PHE A 302 13.62 -15.27 -22.59
N THR A 303 12.37 -15.01 -22.94
CA THR A 303 11.88 -15.00 -24.33
C THR A 303 11.57 -13.58 -24.82
N GLN A 304 11.32 -12.65 -23.90
CA GLN A 304 11.06 -11.24 -24.20
C GLN A 304 12.35 -10.42 -24.16
N GLN A 305 12.73 -9.84 -25.30
CA GLN A 305 13.96 -9.05 -25.45
C GLN A 305 14.08 -7.91 -24.43
N LYS A 306 13.00 -7.15 -24.20
CA LYS A 306 13.03 -6.02 -23.26
C LYS A 306 13.29 -6.48 -21.83
N MET A 307 12.59 -7.51 -21.37
CA MET A 307 12.80 -8.12 -20.05
C MET A 307 14.23 -8.62 -19.89
N TYR A 308 14.73 -9.35 -20.89
CA TYR A 308 16.11 -9.84 -20.93
C TYR A 308 17.11 -8.68 -20.79
N ASN A 309 16.95 -7.62 -21.59
CA ASN A 309 17.83 -6.46 -21.57
C ASN A 309 17.83 -5.75 -20.20
N SER A 310 16.66 -5.57 -19.59
CA SER A 310 16.54 -4.92 -18.27
C SER A 310 17.25 -5.74 -17.19
N VAL A 311 17.04 -7.07 -17.16
CA VAL A 311 17.75 -7.96 -16.20
C VAL A 311 19.24 -7.97 -16.49
N LYS A 312 19.65 -8.29 -17.72
CA LYS A 312 21.05 -8.39 -18.13
C LYS A 312 21.81 -7.09 -17.88
N GLY A 313 21.20 -5.94 -18.17
CA GLY A 313 21.77 -4.63 -17.88
C GLY A 313 22.01 -4.38 -16.39
N THR A 314 21.10 -4.83 -15.52
CA THR A 314 21.29 -4.80 -14.06
C THR A 314 22.45 -5.71 -13.63
N LEU A 315 22.58 -6.91 -14.22
CA LEU A 315 23.71 -7.80 -13.93
C LEU A 315 25.06 -7.17 -14.32
N ILE A 316 25.16 -6.53 -15.50
CA ILE A 316 26.38 -5.83 -15.96
C ILE A 316 26.81 -4.78 -14.93
N ARG A 317 25.87 -3.89 -14.55
CA ARG A 317 26.14 -2.83 -13.56
C ARG A 317 26.53 -3.42 -12.21
N SER A 318 25.83 -4.48 -11.78
CA SER A 318 26.08 -5.18 -10.52
C SER A 318 27.48 -5.82 -10.47
N LEU A 319 27.89 -6.53 -11.52
CA LEU A 319 29.23 -7.12 -11.66
C LEU A 319 30.32 -6.06 -11.66
N SER A 320 30.15 -4.99 -12.46
CA SER A 320 31.10 -3.90 -12.53
C SER A 320 31.27 -3.21 -11.17
N PHE A 321 30.17 -2.88 -10.51
CA PHE A 321 30.20 -2.28 -9.17
C PHE A 321 30.89 -3.21 -8.15
N THR A 322 30.54 -4.49 -8.15
CA THR A 322 31.20 -5.50 -7.28
C THR A 322 32.71 -5.53 -7.52
N SER A 323 33.15 -5.54 -8.77
CA SER A 323 34.58 -5.53 -9.15
C SER A 323 35.29 -4.28 -8.61
N HIS A 324 34.71 -3.10 -8.80
CA HIS A 324 35.27 -1.86 -8.28
C HIS A 324 35.37 -1.83 -6.75
N VAL A 325 34.33 -2.28 -6.05
CA VAL A 325 34.34 -2.33 -4.58
C VAL A 325 35.40 -3.31 -4.08
N VAL A 326 35.52 -4.50 -4.67
CA VAL A 326 36.56 -5.47 -4.31
C VAL A 326 37.96 -4.90 -4.55
N ASN A 327 38.19 -4.23 -5.69
CA ASN A 327 39.49 -3.60 -5.98
C ASN A 327 39.82 -2.48 -5.00
N TRP A 328 38.82 -1.68 -4.62
CA TRP A 328 38.97 -0.64 -3.60
C TRP A 328 39.35 -1.24 -2.23
N VAL A 329 38.64 -2.26 -1.77
CA VAL A 329 38.90 -2.97 -0.51
C VAL A 329 40.32 -3.57 -0.49
N LYS A 330 40.72 -4.23 -1.58
CA LYS A 330 42.07 -4.80 -1.73
C LYS A 330 43.15 -3.71 -1.71
N LYS A 331 42.95 -2.59 -2.40
CA LYS A 331 43.88 -1.45 -2.41
C LYS A 331 44.03 -0.83 -1.02
N ALA A 332 42.98 -0.86 -0.21
CA ALA A 332 43.02 -0.43 1.19
C ALA A 332 43.67 -1.46 2.15
N GLY A 333 44.15 -2.61 1.65
CA GLY A 333 44.78 -3.64 2.48
C GLY A 333 43.80 -4.41 3.37
N LYS A 334 42.49 -4.28 3.16
CA LYS A 334 41.46 -4.95 3.97
C LYS A 334 41.24 -6.39 3.50
N PRO A 335 41.21 -7.37 4.43
CA PRO A 335 40.91 -8.75 4.07
C PRO A 335 39.44 -8.88 3.66
N LEU A 336 39.22 -9.51 2.51
CA LEU A 336 37.89 -9.87 2.02
C LEU A 336 37.59 -11.32 2.43
N LYS A 337 36.66 -11.50 3.35
CA LYS A 337 36.28 -12.83 3.87
C LYS A 337 35.10 -13.39 3.10
N MET A 338 35.20 -14.64 2.66
CA MET A 338 34.06 -15.32 2.05
C MET A 338 33.03 -15.71 3.12
N GLN A 339 31.77 -15.34 2.89
CA GLN A 339 30.62 -15.80 3.68
C GLN A 339 29.48 -16.08 2.69
N LEU A 340 29.39 -17.35 2.27
CA LEU A 340 28.35 -17.78 1.33
C LEU A 340 26.97 -17.62 1.94
N ARG A 341 25.98 -17.41 1.06
CA ARG A 341 24.60 -17.27 1.51
C ARG A 341 23.99 -18.58 1.96
N GLU A 342 23.18 -18.49 3.00
CA GLU A 342 22.33 -19.59 3.45
C GLU A 342 21.01 -19.62 2.68
N LYS A 343 20.40 -20.80 2.61
CA LYS A 343 19.07 -20.96 2.01
C LYS A 343 18.04 -20.18 2.83
N GLY A 344 17.31 -19.27 2.20
CA GLY A 344 16.33 -18.42 2.88
C GLY A 344 16.92 -17.16 3.50
N GLU A 345 18.23 -16.92 3.36
CA GLU A 345 18.87 -15.70 3.86
C GLU A 345 18.27 -14.46 3.18
N GLN A 346 17.84 -13.49 4.00
CA GLN A 346 17.28 -12.23 3.51
C GLN A 346 18.34 -11.39 2.78
N ALA A 347 17.91 -10.58 1.80
CA ALA A 347 18.81 -9.60 1.22
C ALA A 347 19.18 -8.53 2.27
N HIS A 348 20.44 -8.07 2.20
CA HIS A 348 20.96 -7.10 3.17
C HIS A 348 20.71 -5.67 2.72
N TYR A 349 20.54 -4.79 3.69
CA TYR A 349 20.36 -3.36 3.49
C TYR A 349 21.31 -2.58 4.39
N CYS A 350 21.74 -1.42 3.95
CA CYS A 350 22.62 -0.56 4.72
C CYS A 350 21.88 0.00 5.95
N CYS A 351 22.44 -0.19 7.14
CA CYS A 351 21.90 0.33 8.39
C CYS A 351 21.76 1.88 8.39
N ALA A 352 22.64 2.59 7.68
CA ALA A 352 22.67 4.05 7.67
C ALA A 352 21.75 4.71 6.62
N CYS A 353 21.58 4.11 5.45
CA CYS A 353 20.86 4.74 4.33
C CYS A 353 19.83 3.82 3.65
N GLU A 354 19.67 2.60 4.17
CA GLU A 354 18.65 1.62 3.76
C GLU A 354 18.71 1.16 2.29
N VAL A 355 19.78 1.47 1.55
CA VAL A 355 20.01 0.92 0.21
C VAL A 355 20.33 -0.56 0.28
N GLU A 356 19.89 -1.32 -0.73
CA GLU A 356 20.27 -2.73 -0.90
C GLU A 356 21.80 -2.86 -0.96
N VAL A 357 22.35 -3.84 -0.24
CA VAL A 357 23.78 -4.17 -0.23
C VAL A 357 23.94 -5.58 -0.76
N PHE A 358 24.37 -5.67 -2.01
CA PHE A 358 24.55 -6.95 -2.69
C PHE A 358 26.02 -7.36 -2.74
N ASN A 359 26.27 -8.63 -2.46
CA ASN A 359 27.55 -9.33 -2.53
C ASN A 359 28.62 -8.87 -1.52
N ILE A 360 29.05 -7.61 -1.56
CA ILE A 360 30.12 -7.10 -0.68
C ILE A 360 29.50 -6.36 0.50
N LEU A 361 29.58 -6.97 1.69
CA LEU A 361 28.98 -6.46 2.92
C LEU A 361 30.04 -5.83 3.82
N PHE A 362 29.82 -4.60 4.28
CA PHE A 362 30.66 -3.97 5.29
C PHE A 362 29.98 -4.09 6.64
N VAL A 363 30.58 -4.85 7.56
CA VAL A 363 29.91 -5.27 8.79
C VAL A 363 30.59 -4.68 10.01
N LYS A 364 29.78 -4.17 10.95
CA LYS A 364 30.21 -3.78 12.30
C LYS A 364 29.46 -4.60 13.34
N ALA A 365 30.16 -4.95 14.42
CA ALA A 365 29.52 -5.44 15.63
C ALA A 365 28.81 -4.25 16.32
N GLN A 366 27.58 -4.48 16.74
CA GLN A 366 26.79 -3.58 17.54
C GLN A 366 26.31 -4.34 18.77
N GLU A 367 26.83 -3.94 19.92
CA GLU A 367 26.36 -4.44 21.21
C GLU A 367 25.05 -3.76 21.56
N ARG A 368 24.05 -4.57 21.91
CA ARG A 368 22.77 -4.09 22.42
C ARG A 368 22.55 -4.72 23.79
N THR A 369 22.44 -3.89 24.81
CA THR A 369 22.12 -4.32 26.17
C THR A 369 20.64 -4.12 26.42
N GLU A 370 19.90 -5.20 26.60
CA GLU A 370 18.51 -5.18 27.04
C GLU A 370 18.34 -6.08 28.25
N ARG A 371 17.69 -5.58 29.31
CA ARG A 371 17.32 -6.35 30.52
C ARG A 371 18.50 -7.19 31.07
N ASN A 372 19.66 -6.56 31.28
CA ASN A 372 20.90 -7.16 31.78
C ASN A 372 21.55 -8.25 30.90
N HIS A 373 21.17 -8.36 29.63
CA HIS A 373 21.83 -9.25 28.67
C HIS A 373 22.43 -8.41 27.53
N THR A 374 23.75 -8.50 27.34
CA THR A 374 24.43 -7.89 26.19
C THR A 374 24.44 -8.90 25.05
N THR A 375 23.78 -8.56 23.95
CA THR A 375 23.82 -9.34 22.71
C THR A 375 24.62 -8.58 21.68
N THR A 376 25.63 -9.24 21.10
CA THR A 376 26.34 -8.67 19.93
C THR A 376 25.57 -9.02 18.67
N THR A 377 25.15 -7.99 17.94
CA THR A 377 24.52 -8.13 16.63
C THR A 377 25.44 -7.56 15.56
N TYR A 378 25.39 -8.11 14.35
CA TYR A 378 26.20 -7.61 13.23
C TYR A 378 25.31 -6.83 12.28
N VAL A 379 25.69 -5.59 12.00
CA VAL A 379 24.94 -4.67 11.14
C VAL A 379 25.69 -4.40 9.84
N VAL A 380 24.96 -4.37 8.73
CA VAL A 380 25.50 -4.22 7.38
C VAL A 380 25.49 -2.75 6.94
N TYR A 381 26.54 -2.32 6.24
CA TYR A 381 26.67 -1.03 5.61
C TYR A 381 27.02 -1.20 4.12
N CYS A 382 26.61 -0.23 3.30
CA CYS A 382 27.02 -0.18 1.90
C CYS A 382 28.44 0.39 1.75
N ALA A 383 29.06 0.17 0.59
CA ALA A 383 30.40 0.67 0.29
C ALA A 383 30.52 2.20 0.47
N HIS A 384 29.51 2.98 0.06
CA HIS A 384 29.53 4.44 0.18
C HIS A 384 29.52 4.91 1.64
N CYS A 385 28.68 4.32 2.49
CA CYS A 385 28.65 4.66 3.92
C CYS A 385 29.92 4.20 4.64
N ALA A 386 30.46 3.03 4.27
CA ALA A 386 31.74 2.56 4.79
C ALA A 386 32.90 3.47 4.38
N GLN A 387 32.90 3.98 3.14
CA GLN A 387 33.92 4.93 2.64
C GLN A 387 33.87 6.28 3.37
N LYS A 388 32.68 6.77 3.71
CA LYS A 388 32.51 8.01 4.50
C LYS A 388 32.93 7.83 5.97
N ALA A 389 32.97 6.59 6.44
CA ALA A 389 33.43 6.23 7.76
C ALA A 389 34.89 5.75 7.70
N ASN A 390 35.46 5.39 8.85
CA ASN A 390 36.76 4.75 8.89
C ASN A 390 36.63 3.28 8.45
N LEU A 391 37.15 2.95 7.27
CA LEU A 391 37.13 1.58 6.73
C LEU A 391 37.81 0.57 7.68
N GLU A 392 38.72 1.04 8.54
CA GLU A 392 39.41 0.19 9.50
C GLU A 392 38.47 -0.58 10.44
N ASP A 393 37.35 0.05 10.79
CA ASP A 393 36.37 -0.46 11.74
C ASP A 393 35.47 -1.57 11.17
N PHE A 394 35.57 -1.88 9.87
CA PHE A 394 34.65 -2.81 9.21
C PHE A 394 35.31 -4.15 8.93
N THR A 395 34.55 -5.23 9.17
CA THR A 395 34.81 -6.53 8.54
C THR A 395 34.15 -6.55 7.17
N VAL A 396 34.89 -6.90 6.12
CA VAL A 396 34.35 -6.97 4.75
C VAL A 396 34.10 -8.42 4.36
N LEU A 397 32.87 -8.70 3.96
CA LEU A 397 32.40 -10.03 3.57
C LEU A 397 32.04 -10.06 2.09
N GLN A 398 32.24 -11.20 1.45
CA GLN A 398 31.81 -11.49 0.08
C GLN A 398 30.88 -12.70 0.05
N GLN A 399 29.68 -12.53 -0.51
CA GLN A 399 28.64 -13.56 -0.55
C GLN A 399 28.71 -14.49 -1.77
N TYR A 400 29.19 -13.97 -2.90
CA TYR A 400 29.30 -14.69 -4.16
C TYR A 400 30.68 -14.46 -4.77
N THR A 401 31.32 -15.53 -5.22
CA THR A 401 32.58 -15.43 -5.96
C THR A 401 32.34 -14.83 -7.36
N PHE A 402 33.39 -14.29 -7.99
CA PHE A 402 33.26 -13.78 -9.35
C PHE A 402 32.95 -14.89 -10.34
N GLU A 403 33.51 -16.09 -10.15
CA GLU A 403 33.26 -17.26 -11.00
C GLU A 403 31.77 -17.65 -10.95
N THR A 404 31.17 -17.58 -9.77
CA THR A 404 29.73 -17.86 -9.60
C THR A 404 28.88 -16.82 -10.33
N LEU A 405 29.17 -15.53 -10.14
CA LEU A 405 28.41 -14.45 -10.78
C LEU A 405 28.62 -14.43 -12.30
N GLN A 406 29.83 -14.71 -12.79
CA GLN A 406 30.13 -14.84 -14.22
C GLN A 406 29.39 -16.02 -14.84
N SER A 407 29.37 -17.18 -14.18
CA SER A 407 28.64 -18.35 -14.66
C SER A 407 27.14 -18.07 -14.81
N ILE A 408 26.51 -17.42 -13.81
CA ILE A 408 25.10 -17.01 -13.89
C ILE A 408 24.91 -15.98 -15.01
N PHE A 409 25.81 -15.01 -15.11
CA PHE A 409 25.76 -13.99 -16.15
C PHE A 409 25.82 -14.63 -17.54
N ASP A 410 26.81 -15.47 -17.84
CA ASP A 410 27.02 -16.07 -19.17
C ASP A 410 25.89 -17.03 -19.57
N SER A 411 25.33 -17.73 -18.57
CA SER A 411 24.17 -18.62 -18.75
C SER A 411 22.86 -17.84 -19.01
N CYS A 412 22.77 -16.59 -18.57
CA CYS A 412 21.62 -15.73 -18.82
C CYS A 412 21.59 -15.28 -20.30
N GLN A 413 20.84 -16.01 -21.11
CA GLN A 413 20.70 -15.80 -22.55
C GLN A 413 19.24 -15.62 -22.97
N LEU A 414 19.05 -14.84 -24.03
CA LEU A 414 17.76 -14.72 -24.69
C LEU A 414 17.48 -15.99 -25.50
N GLN A 415 16.30 -16.57 -25.31
CA GLN A 415 15.85 -17.73 -26.06
C GLN A 415 14.90 -17.32 -27.17
N THR A 416 15.19 -17.76 -28.40
CA THR A 416 14.28 -17.62 -29.52
C THR A 416 13.18 -18.69 -29.42
N THR A 417 11.98 -18.32 -28.98
CA THR A 417 10.81 -19.21 -29.08
C THR A 417 9.89 -18.75 -30.21
N LYS A 418 9.36 -19.70 -31.01
CA LYS A 418 8.34 -19.40 -32.05
C LYS A 418 7.01 -18.94 -31.44
N THR A 419 6.81 -19.22 -30.15
CA THR A 419 5.65 -18.78 -29.36
C THR A 419 6.17 -18.13 -28.08
N PRO A 420 5.81 -16.87 -27.78
CA PRO A 420 6.13 -16.29 -26.49
C PRO A 420 5.43 -17.11 -25.40
N MET A 421 6.19 -17.54 -24.39
CA MET A 421 5.59 -18.04 -23.14
C MET A 421 4.91 -16.84 -22.46
N ILE A 422 3.64 -16.63 -22.78
CA ILE A 422 2.75 -15.75 -22.03
C ILE A 422 2.17 -16.61 -20.92
N CYS A 423 2.42 -16.22 -19.68
CA CYS A 423 1.58 -16.65 -18.58
C CYS A 423 0.74 -15.43 -18.17
#